data_AF-A0A2G2Y2I3-F1
#
_entry.id   AF-A0A2G2Y2I3-F1
#
_cell.length_a   1.000
_cell.length_b   1.000
_cell.length_c   1.000
_cell.angle_alpha   90.00
_cell.angle_beta   90.00
_cell.angle_gamma   90.00
#
_symmetry.space_group_name_H-M   'P 1'
#
loop_
_entity.id
_entity.type
_entity.pdbx_description
1 polymer ?
#
loop_
_entity_poly.entity_id
_entity_poly.type
_entity_poly.pdbx_seq_one_letter_code
_entity_poly.pdbx_strand_id
1 'polypeptide(L)'
;MLDTIVISTLESDVKMPNLIMSILIAITLTILILAVFPVSGGHISPVITFSSALVGLISISRAIIYIVAQCVGAILGALALKAVLSSPIEQRFSLGGCTVTVITTGPNGPDIVGLEIAQAFWLEFLCTFALLFGSLWMAYDHRQSKALGLITVMSIVGLLAGILVFISTTVTAKKGYAGAGMNPARCFGAAIVRGGHLWHGHWLFWVGPGLACFAFYFYTKIIPPNHFQTDGYKHDFLAIIKALFRSEIV
;
A
#
# COMPACT_ATOMS: atom_id res chain seq x y z
N MET A 1 5.58 -22.01 27.79
CA MET A 1 4.42 -21.88 26.88
C MET A 1 4.77 -21.18 25.56
N LEU A 2 5.66 -20.16 25.56
CA LEU A 2 6.16 -19.56 24.31
C LEU A 2 7.07 -20.53 23.52
N ASP A 3 7.93 -21.28 24.21
CA ASP A 3 8.86 -22.23 23.58
C ASP A 3 8.15 -23.39 22.89
N THR A 4 7.00 -23.81 23.41
CA THR A 4 6.19 -24.90 22.85
C THR A 4 5.49 -24.48 21.54
N ILE A 5 5.16 -23.19 21.40
CA ILE A 5 4.59 -22.62 20.16
C ILE A 5 5.68 -22.51 19.09
N VAL A 6 6.89 -22.09 19.48
CA VAL A 6 8.03 -21.98 18.55
C VAL A 6 8.47 -23.36 18.04
N ILE A 7 8.51 -24.38 18.91
CA ILE A 7 8.82 -25.76 18.52
C ILE A 7 7.70 -26.37 17.66
N SER A 8 6.43 -26.15 18.01
CA SER A 8 5.29 -26.62 17.21
C SER A 8 5.25 -25.96 15.83
N THR A 9 5.67 -24.70 15.68
CA THR A 9 5.73 -24.02 14.37
C THR A 9 6.91 -24.50 13.51
N LEU A 10 7.98 -25.04 14.13
CA LEU A 10 9.12 -25.64 13.43
C LEU A 10 8.83 -27.07 12.97
N GLU A 11 8.02 -27.83 13.70
CA GLU A 11 7.63 -29.21 13.34
C GLU A 11 6.37 -29.30 12.48
N SER A 12 5.51 -28.29 12.52
CA SER A 12 4.25 -28.34 11.78
C SER A 12 4.44 -27.83 10.35
N ASP A 13 4.22 -28.72 9.40
CA ASP A 13 4.14 -28.49 7.94
C ASP A 13 2.88 -27.65 7.58
N VAL A 14 2.60 -26.60 8.36
CA VAL A 14 1.43 -25.74 8.22
C VAL A 14 1.66 -24.81 7.04
N LYS A 15 1.08 -25.22 5.92
CA LYS A 15 1.02 -24.48 4.65
C LYS A 15 0.10 -23.24 4.75
N MET A 16 0.32 -22.33 5.70
CA MET A 16 -0.33 -21.00 5.70
C MET A 16 0.65 -19.82 5.89
N PRO A 17 1.78 -19.77 5.18
CA PRO A 17 2.73 -18.65 5.28
C PRO A 17 2.07 -17.29 4.98
N ASN A 18 1.08 -17.27 4.08
CA ASN A 18 0.35 -16.06 3.71
C ASN A 18 -0.49 -15.49 4.87
N LEU A 19 -1.06 -16.34 5.73
CA LEU A 19 -1.86 -15.89 6.87
C LEU A 19 -0.98 -15.25 7.94
N ILE A 20 0.13 -15.91 8.30
CA ILE A 20 1.10 -15.38 9.26
C ILE A 20 1.66 -14.05 8.77
N MET A 21 2.07 -13.98 7.50
CA MET A 21 2.56 -12.75 6.89
C MET A 21 1.53 -11.62 6.97
N SER A 22 0.27 -11.91 6.65
CA SER A 22 -0.80 -10.91 6.64
C SER A 22 -1.15 -10.39 8.03
N ILE A 23 -1.14 -11.26 9.04
CA ILE A 23 -1.32 -10.88 10.45
C ILE A 23 -0.17 -9.99 10.92
N LEU A 24 1.08 -10.37 10.60
CA LEU A 24 2.25 -9.57 10.96
C LEU A 24 2.22 -8.19 10.28
N ILE A 25 1.80 -8.12 9.03
CA ILE A 25 1.59 -6.85 8.32
C ILE A 25 0.52 -6.01 9.02
N ALA A 26 -0.61 -6.60 9.38
CA ALA A 26 -1.68 -5.88 10.07
C ALA A 26 -1.23 -5.26 11.39
N ILE A 27 -0.56 -6.05 12.23
CA ILE A 27 -0.07 -5.62 13.55
C ILE A 27 1.03 -4.57 13.38
N THR A 28 2.02 -4.84 12.53
CA THR A 28 3.17 -3.93 12.33
C THR A 28 2.70 -2.59 11.76
N LEU A 29 1.82 -2.62 10.76
CA LEU A 29 1.30 -1.39 10.15
C LEU A 29 0.48 -0.60 11.15
N THR A 30 -0.35 -1.25 11.97
CA THR A 30 -1.10 -0.59 13.05
C THR A 30 -0.17 0.15 14.01
N ILE A 31 0.88 -0.53 14.50
CA ILE A 31 1.85 0.05 15.44
C ILE A 31 2.58 1.23 14.81
N LEU A 32 3.05 1.08 13.57
CA LEU A 32 3.76 2.14 12.86
C LEU A 32 2.87 3.37 12.65
N ILE A 33 1.64 3.17 12.18
CA ILE A 33 0.68 4.27 12.00
C ILE A 33 0.43 4.97 13.33
N LEU A 34 0.15 4.24 14.42
CA LEU A 34 -0.06 4.83 15.75
C LEU A 34 1.14 5.66 16.22
N ALA A 35 2.37 5.19 15.96
CA ALA A 35 3.58 5.89 16.34
C ALA A 35 3.80 7.20 15.54
N VAL A 36 3.54 7.19 14.23
CA VAL A 36 3.82 8.34 13.36
C VAL A 36 2.61 9.26 13.13
N PHE A 37 1.40 8.84 13.53
CA PHE A 37 0.18 9.61 13.36
C PHE A 37 0.24 11.00 14.01
N PRO A 38 0.67 11.15 15.29
CA PRO A 38 0.72 12.47 15.93
C PRO A 38 1.68 13.46 15.26
N VAL A 39 2.69 12.95 14.55
CA VAL A 39 3.73 13.77 13.91
C VAL A 39 3.34 14.14 12.48
N SER A 40 2.88 13.16 11.69
CA SER A 40 2.75 13.30 10.24
C SER A 40 1.36 13.01 9.68
N GLY A 41 0.45 12.49 10.49
CA GLY A 41 -0.83 11.90 10.05
C GLY A 41 -0.71 10.44 9.60
N GLY A 42 0.48 9.85 9.66
CA GLY A 42 0.65 8.39 9.52
C GLY A 42 0.34 7.82 8.13
N HIS A 43 0.54 8.59 7.05
CA HIS A 43 0.18 8.14 5.71
C HIS A 43 0.97 6.90 5.24
N ILE A 44 2.28 6.86 5.50
CA ILE A 44 3.24 5.74 5.24
C ILE A 44 3.21 5.19 3.79
N SER A 45 2.44 5.80 2.89
CA SER A 45 2.15 5.29 1.56
C SER A 45 1.86 6.44 0.59
N PRO A 46 2.47 6.42 -0.61
CA PRO A 46 2.21 7.43 -1.63
C PRO A 46 0.75 7.53 -2.03
N VAL A 47 0.01 6.42 -2.03
CA VAL A 47 -1.40 6.41 -2.48
C VAL A 47 -2.33 7.05 -1.45
N ILE A 48 -2.08 6.81 -0.16
CA ILE A 48 -2.81 7.50 0.92
C ILE A 48 -2.52 8.99 0.83
N THR A 49 -1.25 9.35 0.65
CA THR A 49 -0.81 10.74 0.54
C THR A 49 -1.40 11.46 -0.67
N PHE A 50 -1.33 10.84 -1.85
CA PHE A 50 -1.84 11.40 -3.08
C PHE A 50 -3.36 11.55 -3.04
N SER A 51 -4.07 10.54 -2.55
CA SER A 51 -5.53 10.60 -2.38
C SER A 51 -5.94 11.68 -1.36
N SER A 52 -5.23 11.80 -0.24
CA SER A 52 -5.43 12.89 0.72
C SER A 52 -5.21 14.27 0.10
N ALA A 53 -4.25 14.40 -0.84
CA ALA A 53 -4.04 15.64 -1.58
C ALA A 53 -5.18 15.93 -2.56
N LEU A 54 -5.68 14.91 -3.28
CA LEU A 54 -6.80 15.07 -4.22
C LEU A 54 -8.08 15.54 -3.52
N VAL A 55 -8.38 14.94 -2.37
CA VAL A 55 -9.55 15.29 -1.54
C VAL A 55 -9.38 16.65 -0.84
N GLY A 56 -8.15 17.19 -0.78
CA GLY A 56 -7.87 18.48 -0.16
C GLY A 56 -7.55 18.40 1.34
N LEU A 57 -7.20 17.24 1.87
CA LEU A 57 -6.79 17.08 3.28
C LEU A 57 -5.38 17.63 3.53
N ILE A 58 -4.52 17.55 2.53
CA ILE A 58 -3.17 18.14 2.55
C ILE A 58 -2.92 18.94 1.27
N SER A 59 -1.99 19.89 1.31
CA SER A 59 -1.56 20.60 0.10
C SER A 59 -0.75 19.68 -0.82
N ILE A 60 -0.77 19.98 -2.13
CA ILE A 60 0.01 19.24 -3.14
C ILE A 60 1.51 19.29 -2.82
N SER A 61 2.03 20.45 -2.38
CA SER A 61 3.44 20.59 -2.01
C SER A 61 3.81 19.66 -0.84
N ARG A 62 2.95 19.55 0.18
CA ARG A 62 3.15 18.62 1.30
C ARG A 62 3.09 17.17 0.83
N ALA A 63 2.19 16.86 -0.10
CA ALA A 63 2.07 15.54 -0.69
C ALA A 63 3.35 15.10 -1.41
N ILE A 64 3.96 15.99 -2.19
CA ILE A 64 5.25 15.72 -2.88
C ILE A 64 6.35 15.41 -1.87
N ILE A 65 6.50 16.23 -0.82
CA ILE A 65 7.50 16.01 0.24
C ILE A 65 7.28 14.65 0.92
N TYR A 66 6.02 14.31 1.21
CA TYR A 66 5.67 13.04 1.83
C TYR A 66 6.01 11.85 0.93
N ILE A 67 5.68 11.91 -0.36
CA ILE A 67 5.96 10.82 -1.31
C ILE A 67 7.48 10.59 -1.44
N VAL A 68 8.26 11.67 -1.53
CA VAL A 68 9.73 11.57 -1.57
C VAL A 68 10.26 10.94 -0.29
N ALA A 69 9.83 11.43 0.88
CA ALA A 69 10.25 10.88 2.18
C ALA A 69 9.88 9.40 2.33
N GLN A 70 8.69 8.99 1.86
CA GLN A 70 8.24 7.60 1.87
C GLN A 70 9.11 6.71 0.98
N CYS A 71 9.47 7.18 -0.23
CA CYS A 71 10.35 6.44 -1.12
C CYS A 71 11.75 6.28 -0.52
N VAL A 72 12.32 7.35 0.04
CA VAL A 72 13.63 7.31 0.73
C VAL A 72 13.58 6.34 1.91
N GLY A 73 12.54 6.44 2.76
CA GLY A 73 12.35 5.54 3.90
C GLY A 73 12.23 4.07 3.47
N ALA A 74 11.53 3.79 2.37
CA ALA A 74 11.42 2.43 1.85
C ALA A 74 12.75 1.88 1.32
N ILE A 75 13.57 2.70 0.66
CA ILE A 75 14.93 2.33 0.24
C ILE A 75 15.79 2.00 1.47
N LEU A 76 15.79 2.87 2.49
CA LEU A 76 16.55 2.65 3.72
C LEU A 76 16.09 1.38 4.46
N GLY A 77 14.78 1.13 4.51
CA GLY A 77 14.22 -0.10 5.08
C GLY A 77 14.66 -1.35 4.31
N ALA A 78 14.66 -1.31 2.97
CA ALA A 78 15.14 -2.42 2.15
C ALA A 78 16.65 -2.66 2.31
N LEU A 79 17.46 -1.59 2.45
CA LEU A 79 18.90 -1.69 2.75
C LEU A 79 19.14 -2.30 4.14
N ALA A 80 18.40 -1.85 5.16
CA ALA A 80 18.50 -2.40 6.50
C ALA A 80 18.13 -3.90 6.52
N LEU A 81 17.08 -4.29 5.78
CA LEU A 81 16.71 -5.69 5.64
C LEU A 81 17.81 -6.51 4.94
N LYS A 82 18.39 -5.97 3.87
CA LYS A 82 19.50 -6.62 3.15
C LYS A 82 20.74 -6.81 4.04
N ALA A 83 21.01 -5.88 4.95
CA ALA A 83 22.15 -5.98 5.88
C ALA A 83 21.98 -7.09 6.92
N VAL A 84 20.74 -7.45 7.27
CA VAL A 84 20.43 -8.48 8.28
C VAL A 84 20.22 -9.86 7.66
N LEU A 85 19.72 -9.93 6.43
CA LEU A 85 19.40 -11.19 5.76
C LEU A 85 20.62 -11.83 5.10
N SER A 86 20.66 -13.16 5.12
CA SER A 86 21.59 -13.93 4.30
C SER A 86 21.15 -13.98 2.84
N SER A 87 22.11 -14.08 1.92
CA SER A 87 21.89 -14.12 0.46
C SER A 87 20.80 -15.10 0.00
N PRO A 88 20.67 -16.33 0.55
CA PRO A 88 19.60 -17.25 0.17
C PRO A 88 18.20 -16.77 0.58
N ILE A 89 18.06 -16.13 1.74
CA ILE A 89 16.79 -15.61 2.24
C ILE A 89 16.39 -14.35 1.45
N GLU A 90 17.36 -13.48 1.17
CA GLU A 90 17.18 -12.34 0.27
C GLU A 90 16.59 -12.82 -1.07
N GLN A 91 17.18 -13.84 -1.69
CA GLN A 91 16.73 -14.38 -2.98
C GLN A 91 15.31 -14.96 -2.92
N ARG A 92 14.92 -15.62 -1.83
CA ARG A 92 13.57 -16.21 -1.68
C ARG A 92 12.47 -15.18 -1.47
N PHE A 93 12.71 -14.15 -0.65
CA PHE A 93 11.67 -13.19 -0.26
C PHE A 93 11.75 -11.85 -1.00
N SER A 94 12.71 -11.69 -1.91
CA SER A 94 12.91 -10.49 -2.71
C SER A 94 12.94 -9.18 -1.91
N LEU A 95 13.50 -9.20 -0.69
CA LEU A 95 13.48 -8.08 0.27
C LEU A 95 12.08 -7.51 0.54
N GLY A 96 11.04 -8.33 0.40
CA GLY A 96 9.66 -7.86 0.46
C GLY A 96 9.31 -6.92 -0.69
N GLY A 97 9.87 -7.13 -1.89
CA GLY A 97 9.49 -6.40 -3.10
C GLY A 97 8.11 -6.80 -3.64
N CYS A 98 7.68 -6.12 -4.70
CA CYS A 98 6.45 -6.43 -5.41
C CYS A 98 6.81 -7.08 -6.75
N THR A 99 6.27 -8.27 -7.01
CA THR A 99 6.60 -9.07 -8.19
C THR A 99 5.32 -9.42 -8.94
N VAL A 100 5.28 -9.09 -10.24
CA VAL A 100 4.18 -9.46 -11.14
C VAL A 100 4.47 -10.78 -11.84
N THR A 101 5.68 -10.90 -12.40
CA THR A 101 6.18 -12.10 -13.08
C THR A 101 7.64 -12.36 -12.73
N VAL A 102 8.02 -13.63 -12.75
CA VAL A 102 9.40 -14.08 -12.65
C VAL A 102 9.73 -14.94 -13.88
N ILE A 103 10.94 -14.79 -14.40
CA ILE A 103 11.45 -15.65 -15.46
C ILE A 103 12.17 -16.81 -14.79
N THR A 104 11.74 -18.03 -15.07
CA THR A 104 12.32 -19.26 -14.52
C THR A 104 12.83 -20.14 -15.65
N THR A 105 13.87 -20.94 -15.41
CA THR A 105 14.31 -21.96 -16.38
C THR A 105 13.36 -23.15 -16.32
N GLY A 106 12.54 -23.28 -17.36
CA GLY A 106 11.64 -24.41 -17.58
C GLY A 106 12.27 -25.51 -18.43
N PRO A 107 11.60 -26.67 -18.58
CA PRO A 107 12.10 -27.82 -19.35
C PRO A 107 12.37 -27.50 -20.83
N ASN A 108 11.70 -26.48 -21.39
CA ASN A 108 11.75 -26.11 -22.80
C ASN A 108 12.37 -24.72 -23.06
N GLY A 109 13.00 -24.09 -22.06
CA GLY A 109 13.55 -22.73 -22.14
C GLY A 109 13.08 -21.80 -21.01
N PRO A 110 13.29 -20.48 -21.13
CA PRO A 110 12.82 -19.52 -20.13
C PRO A 110 11.29 -19.44 -20.12
N ASP A 111 10.68 -19.91 -19.03
CA ASP A 111 9.23 -19.83 -18.78
C ASP A 111 8.91 -18.64 -17.87
N ILE A 112 7.92 -17.84 -18.27
CA ILE A 112 7.40 -16.72 -17.49
C ILE A 112 6.32 -17.26 -16.55
N VAL A 113 6.63 -17.23 -15.25
CA VAL A 113 5.73 -17.68 -14.20
C VAL A 113 5.26 -16.45 -13.41
N GLY A 114 3.95 -16.26 -13.33
CA GLY A 114 3.37 -15.12 -12.63
C GLY A 114 1.94 -14.83 -13.02
N LEU A 115 1.51 -13.60 -12.72
CA LEU A 115 0.19 -13.11 -13.04
C LEU A 115 0.21 -12.33 -14.36
N GLU A 116 -0.87 -12.41 -15.13
CA GLU A 116 -1.02 -11.59 -16.33
C GLU A 116 -1.08 -10.11 -15.93
N ILE A 117 -0.52 -9.22 -16.76
CA ILE A 117 -0.46 -7.77 -16.48
C ILE A 117 -1.85 -7.20 -16.20
N ALA A 118 -2.86 -7.57 -16.99
CA ALA A 118 -4.23 -7.10 -16.79
C ALA A 118 -4.84 -7.58 -15.47
N GLN A 119 -4.60 -8.84 -15.09
CA GLN A 119 -5.08 -9.40 -13.82
C GLN A 119 -4.39 -8.70 -12.63
N ALA A 120 -3.07 -8.50 -12.72
CA ALA A 120 -2.30 -7.80 -11.70
C ALA A 120 -2.73 -6.34 -11.58
N PHE A 121 -3.03 -5.67 -12.70
CA PHE A 121 -3.55 -4.30 -12.71
C PHE A 121 -4.84 -4.18 -11.91
N TRP A 122 -5.82 -5.03 -12.22
CA TRP A 122 -7.12 -5.02 -11.54
C TRP A 122 -7.00 -5.35 -10.07
N LEU A 123 -6.11 -6.28 -9.70
CA LEU A 123 -5.86 -6.61 -8.30
C LEU A 123 -5.28 -5.41 -7.54
N GLU A 124 -4.26 -4.74 -8.08
CA GLU A 124 -3.68 -3.53 -7.48
C GLU A 124 -4.72 -2.41 -7.35
N PHE A 125 -5.49 -2.18 -8.41
CA PHE A 125 -6.52 -1.16 -8.45
C PHE A 125 -7.60 -1.42 -7.39
N LEU A 126 -8.18 -2.62 -7.35
CA LEU A 126 -9.28 -2.97 -6.44
C LEU A 126 -8.81 -3.02 -4.99
N CYS A 127 -7.66 -3.62 -4.70
CA CYS A 127 -7.11 -3.65 -3.35
C CYS A 127 -6.76 -2.24 -2.86
N THR A 128 -6.15 -1.40 -3.70
CA THR A 128 -5.87 -0.01 -3.34
C THR A 128 -7.16 0.78 -3.12
N PHE A 129 -8.16 0.62 -3.98
CA PHE A 129 -9.45 1.30 -3.83
C PHE A 129 -10.13 0.90 -2.52
N ALA A 130 -10.16 -0.39 -2.18
CA ALA A 130 -10.70 -0.88 -0.92
C ALA A 130 -9.93 -0.33 0.29
N LEU A 131 -8.60 -0.29 0.20
CA LEU A 131 -7.74 0.31 1.24
C LEU A 131 -8.05 1.80 1.43
N LEU A 132 -8.15 2.57 0.33
CA LEU A 132 -8.49 4.00 0.37
C LEU A 132 -9.90 4.22 0.92
N PHE A 133 -10.85 3.41 0.47
CA PHE A 133 -12.22 3.46 0.94
C PHE A 133 -12.29 3.22 2.45
N GLY A 134 -11.67 2.16 2.97
CA GLY A 134 -11.69 1.94 4.41
C GLY A 134 -10.88 2.98 5.18
N SER A 135 -9.65 3.26 4.75
CA SER A 135 -8.75 4.15 5.50
C SER A 135 -9.19 5.60 5.51
N LEU A 136 -9.42 6.21 4.34
CA LEU A 136 -9.74 7.62 4.26
C LEU A 136 -11.16 7.90 4.76
N TRP A 137 -12.11 7.01 4.50
CA TRP A 137 -13.47 7.20 4.98
C TRP A 137 -13.54 7.15 6.51
N MET A 138 -12.93 6.14 7.13
CA MET A 138 -12.97 6.03 8.60
C MET A 138 -12.05 7.02 9.30
N ALA A 139 -10.91 7.38 8.71
CA ALA A 139 -9.98 8.32 9.31
C ALA A 139 -10.45 9.77 9.21
N TYR A 140 -11.15 10.14 8.13
CA TYR A 140 -11.50 11.53 7.87
C TYR A 140 -12.99 11.86 7.97
N ASP A 141 -13.88 10.87 8.12
CA ASP A 141 -15.21 11.14 8.67
C ASP A 141 -15.06 11.46 10.16
N HIS A 142 -15.05 12.75 10.48
CA HIS A 142 -14.86 13.26 11.84
C HIS A 142 -15.93 12.73 12.83
N ARG A 143 -17.14 12.38 12.36
CA ARG A 143 -18.16 11.76 13.21
C ARG A 143 -17.75 10.35 13.63
N GLN A 144 -17.30 9.56 12.66
CA GLN A 144 -16.86 8.17 12.89
C GLN A 144 -15.55 8.12 13.67
N SER A 145 -14.55 8.93 13.30
CA SER A 145 -13.27 8.98 13.99
C SER A 145 -13.42 9.39 15.46
N LYS A 146 -14.29 10.36 15.78
CA LYS A 146 -14.58 10.73 17.18
C LYS A 146 -15.35 9.64 17.93
N ALA A 147 -16.30 8.97 17.29
CA ALA A 147 -17.09 7.92 17.92
C ALA A 147 -16.25 6.65 18.21
N LEU A 148 -15.37 6.27 17.29
CA LEU A 148 -14.56 5.05 17.38
C LEU A 148 -13.26 5.24 18.18
N GLY A 149 -12.75 6.47 18.23
CA GLY A 149 -11.47 6.80 18.84
C GLY A 149 -10.28 6.48 17.92
N LEU A 150 -9.19 7.23 18.10
CA LEU A 150 -8.02 7.18 17.22
C LEU A 150 -7.41 5.77 17.11
N ILE A 151 -7.28 5.07 18.24
CA ILE A 151 -6.66 3.74 18.29
C ILE A 151 -7.45 2.74 17.44
N THR A 152 -8.77 2.75 17.56
CA THR A 152 -9.65 1.85 16.81
C THR A 152 -9.55 2.10 15.32
N VAL A 153 -9.62 3.36 14.88
CA VAL A 153 -9.52 3.71 13.47
C VAL A 153 -8.18 3.24 12.88
N MET A 154 -7.06 3.52 13.55
CA MET A 154 -5.74 3.12 13.05
C MET A 154 -5.57 1.60 13.03
N SER A 155 -6.15 0.89 14.00
CA SER A 155 -6.16 -0.58 14.05
C SER A 155 -6.97 -1.18 12.91
N ILE A 156 -8.10 -0.58 12.55
CA ILE A 156 -8.90 -1.03 11.41
C ILE A 156 -8.12 -0.82 10.10
N VAL A 157 -7.39 0.29 9.94
CA VAL A 157 -6.55 0.52 8.76
C VAL A 157 -5.49 -0.57 8.60
N GLY A 158 -4.76 -0.89 9.67
CA GLY A 158 -3.77 -1.96 9.65
C GLY A 158 -4.39 -3.32 9.36
N LEU A 159 -5.48 -3.65 10.04
CA LEU A 159 -6.22 -4.90 9.82
C LEU A 159 -6.72 -5.03 8.38
N LEU A 160 -7.29 -3.97 7.82
CA LEU A 160 -7.77 -3.93 6.44
C LEU A 160 -6.63 -4.20 5.45
N ALA A 161 -5.48 -3.54 5.64
CA ALA A 161 -4.31 -3.78 4.78
C ALA A 161 -3.85 -5.25 4.87
N GLY A 162 -3.77 -5.83 6.07
CA GLY A 162 -3.43 -7.24 6.24
C GLY A 162 -4.43 -8.18 5.58
N ILE A 163 -5.73 -7.95 5.72
CA ILE A 163 -6.78 -8.74 5.06
C ILE A 163 -6.66 -8.64 3.53
N LEU A 164 -6.40 -7.44 2.99
CA LEU A 164 -6.22 -7.26 1.55
C LEU A 164 -4.97 -7.97 1.03
N VAL A 165 -3.85 -7.95 1.78
CA VAL A 165 -2.67 -8.78 1.46
C VAL A 165 -3.03 -10.26 1.49
N PHE A 166 -3.75 -10.71 2.50
CA PHE A 166 -4.15 -12.11 2.63
C PHE A 166 -5.02 -12.57 1.45
N ILE A 167 -6.04 -11.78 1.10
CA ILE A 167 -6.94 -12.06 -0.01
C ILE A 167 -6.16 -12.04 -1.33
N SER A 168 -5.36 -11.01 -1.59
CA SER A 168 -4.62 -10.88 -2.84
C SER A 168 -3.63 -12.04 -3.06
N THR A 169 -2.97 -12.50 -2.00
CA THR A 169 -2.00 -13.61 -2.05
C THR A 169 -2.69 -14.98 -2.10
N THR A 170 -3.80 -15.16 -1.39
CA THR A 170 -4.51 -16.46 -1.29
C THR A 170 -5.46 -16.71 -2.45
N VAL A 171 -6.22 -15.69 -2.91
CA VAL A 171 -7.15 -15.82 -4.04
C VAL A 171 -6.40 -16.01 -5.35
N THR A 172 -5.28 -15.30 -5.52
CA THR A 172 -4.50 -15.42 -6.76
C THR A 172 -3.70 -16.72 -6.78
N ALA A 173 -3.09 -17.10 -5.64
CA ALA A 173 -2.28 -18.31 -5.43
C ALA A 173 -1.27 -18.68 -6.55
N LYS A 174 -0.97 -17.76 -7.48
CA LYS A 174 -0.05 -17.99 -8.59
C LYS A 174 1.38 -17.88 -8.09
N LYS A 175 2.17 -18.92 -8.36
CA LYS A 175 3.62 -18.88 -8.18
C LYS A 175 4.19 -17.70 -8.97
N GLY A 176 5.19 -17.02 -8.40
CA GLY A 176 5.82 -15.87 -9.05
C GLY A 176 5.09 -14.53 -8.86
N TYR A 177 3.90 -14.51 -8.26
CA TYR A 177 3.19 -13.29 -7.88
C TYR A 177 3.31 -13.04 -6.37
N ALA A 178 3.69 -11.81 -5.98
CA ALA A 178 3.96 -11.47 -4.57
C ALA A 178 2.73 -10.97 -3.80
N GLY A 179 1.57 -10.82 -4.45
CA GLY A 179 0.40 -10.15 -3.87
C GLY A 179 0.31 -8.67 -4.24
N ALA A 180 -0.81 -8.05 -3.90
CA ALA A 180 -1.03 -6.63 -4.16
C ALA A 180 -0.08 -5.77 -3.31
N GLY A 181 0.64 -4.87 -3.95
CA GLY A 181 1.57 -3.94 -3.33
C GLY A 181 0.86 -2.85 -2.54
N MET A 182 -0.17 -2.22 -3.13
CA MET A 182 -0.97 -1.12 -2.53
C MET A 182 -0.17 0.10 -2.02
N ASN A 183 1.15 0.07 -2.14
CA ASN A 183 2.07 1.07 -1.64
C ASN A 183 3.25 1.17 -2.63
N PRO A 184 3.25 2.18 -3.52
CA PRO A 184 4.29 2.34 -4.52
C PRO A 184 5.69 2.48 -3.90
N ALA A 185 5.83 3.18 -2.77
CA ALA A 185 7.12 3.36 -2.10
C ALA A 185 7.71 2.03 -1.61
N ARG A 186 6.87 1.17 -1.02
CA ARG A 186 7.28 -0.20 -0.61
C ARG A 186 7.85 -0.97 -1.80
N CYS A 187 7.12 -1.00 -2.91
CA CYS A 187 7.56 -1.70 -4.12
C CYS A 187 8.85 -1.10 -4.67
N PHE A 188 8.94 0.23 -4.72
CA PHE A 188 10.05 0.98 -5.27
C PHE A 188 11.34 0.80 -4.46
N GLY A 189 11.27 0.89 -3.14
CA GLY A 189 12.45 0.76 -2.27
C GLY A 189 13.13 -0.60 -2.43
N ALA A 190 12.36 -1.68 -2.42
CA ALA A 190 12.88 -3.03 -2.66
C ALA A 190 13.42 -3.20 -4.09
N ALA A 191 12.75 -2.63 -5.11
CA ALA A 191 13.20 -2.70 -6.49
C ALA A 191 14.54 -2.00 -6.71
N ILE A 192 14.77 -0.85 -6.08
CA ILE A 192 16.05 -0.12 -6.13
C ILE A 192 17.19 -0.93 -5.50
N VAL A 193 16.95 -1.54 -4.34
CA VAL A 193 18.01 -2.22 -3.57
C VAL A 193 18.36 -3.61 -4.11
N ARG A 194 17.34 -4.37 -4.55
CA ARG A 194 17.53 -5.73 -5.08
C ARG A 194 17.76 -5.76 -6.58
N GLY A 195 17.03 -4.94 -7.34
CA GLY A 195 17.01 -5.00 -8.79
C GLY A 195 16.36 -6.26 -9.38
N GLY A 196 16.71 -6.57 -10.63
CA GLY A 196 16.27 -7.76 -11.34
C GLY A 196 14.77 -7.78 -11.64
N HIS A 197 14.12 -8.92 -11.40
CA HIS A 197 12.72 -9.15 -11.75
C HIS A 197 11.72 -8.19 -11.08
N LEU A 198 12.10 -7.49 -10.01
CA LEU A 198 11.25 -6.47 -9.37
C LEU A 198 10.96 -5.26 -10.27
N TRP A 199 11.78 -5.04 -11.30
CA TRP A 199 11.54 -4.00 -12.31
C TRP A 199 10.56 -4.44 -13.39
N HIS A 200 10.30 -5.74 -13.54
CA HIS A 200 9.40 -6.26 -14.56
C HIS A 200 7.95 -5.93 -14.19
N GLY A 201 7.33 -5.03 -14.97
CA GLY A 201 5.98 -4.55 -14.70
C GLY A 201 5.90 -3.59 -13.51
N HIS A 202 7.01 -2.99 -13.07
CA HIS A 202 7.04 -2.12 -11.88
C HIS A 202 6.10 -0.91 -11.98
N TRP A 203 5.93 -0.35 -13.18
CA TRP A 203 5.03 0.77 -13.45
C TRP A 203 3.59 0.51 -12.98
N LEU A 204 3.18 -0.77 -12.94
CA LEU A 204 1.87 -1.21 -12.51
C LEU A 204 1.56 -0.80 -11.06
N PHE A 205 2.56 -0.89 -10.19
CA PHE A 205 2.45 -0.54 -8.76
C PHE A 205 2.34 0.97 -8.53
N TRP A 206 2.52 1.77 -9.57
CA TRP A 206 2.27 3.22 -9.55
C TRP A 206 0.95 3.57 -10.23
N VAL A 207 0.74 3.04 -11.45
CA VAL A 207 -0.44 3.38 -12.26
C VAL A 207 -1.72 2.77 -11.70
N GLY A 208 -1.72 1.50 -11.30
CA GLY A 208 -2.90 0.84 -10.72
C GLY A 208 -3.39 1.57 -9.47
N PRO A 209 -2.53 1.75 -8.45
CA PRO A 209 -2.90 2.48 -7.25
C PRO A 209 -3.20 3.97 -7.50
N GLY A 210 -2.50 4.63 -8.43
CA GLY A 210 -2.78 6.02 -8.81
C GLY A 210 -4.16 6.21 -9.44
N LEU A 211 -4.58 5.29 -10.32
CA LEU A 211 -5.93 5.29 -10.89
C LEU A 211 -6.99 5.00 -9.82
N ALA A 212 -6.68 4.17 -8.83
CA ALA A 212 -7.57 3.96 -7.68
C ALA A 212 -7.76 5.25 -6.85
N CYS A 213 -6.72 6.08 -6.70
CA CYS A 213 -6.85 7.40 -6.05
C CYS A 213 -7.83 8.31 -6.79
N PHE A 214 -7.75 8.37 -8.13
CA PHE A 214 -8.69 9.15 -8.93
C PHE A 214 -10.12 8.58 -8.83
N ALA A 215 -10.28 7.27 -8.93
CA ALA A 215 -11.58 6.63 -8.78
C ALA A 215 -12.21 6.92 -7.40
N PHE A 216 -11.41 6.86 -6.33
CA PHE A 216 -11.85 7.23 -4.99
C PHE A 216 -12.21 8.71 -4.90
N TYR A 217 -11.41 9.61 -5.49
CA TYR A 217 -11.75 11.03 -5.54
C TYR A 217 -13.09 11.29 -6.23
N PHE A 218 -13.34 10.70 -7.40
CA PHE A 218 -14.64 10.82 -8.07
C PHE A 218 -15.78 10.26 -7.23
N TYR A 219 -15.55 9.13 -6.55
CA TYR A 219 -16.52 8.56 -5.62
C TYR A 219 -16.90 9.56 -4.51
N THR A 220 -15.93 10.26 -3.92
CA THR A 220 -16.23 11.31 -2.90
C THR A 220 -17.06 12.47 -3.46
N LYS A 221 -17.04 12.72 -4.77
CA LYS A 221 -17.84 13.79 -5.41
C LYS A 221 -19.28 13.39 -5.72
N ILE A 222 -19.56 12.10 -5.79
CA ILE A 222 -20.92 11.58 -6.01
C ILE A 222 -21.75 11.68 -4.71
N ILE A 223 -21.08 11.65 -3.56
CA ILE A 223 -21.74 11.59 -2.25
C ILE A 223 -22.22 12.98 -1.82
N PRO A 224 -23.43 13.11 -1.24
CA PRO A 224 -23.94 14.38 -0.76
C PRO A 224 -22.97 15.07 0.22
N PRO A 225 -22.67 16.37 0.05
CA PRO A 225 -21.68 17.11 0.86
C PRO A 225 -21.98 17.08 2.37
N ASN A 226 -23.25 16.94 2.75
CA ASN A 226 -23.70 16.90 4.14
C ASN A 226 -23.16 15.68 4.92
N HIS A 227 -22.65 14.66 4.22
CA HIS A 227 -22.05 13.46 4.81
C HIS A 227 -20.52 13.46 4.76
N PHE A 228 -19.89 14.41 4.05
CA PHE A 228 -18.45 14.49 3.89
C PHE A 228 -17.95 15.86 4.33
N GLN A 229 -17.85 16.07 5.64
CA GLN A 229 -17.27 17.27 6.25
C GLN A 229 -15.82 17.00 6.62
N THR A 230 -14.90 17.31 5.72
CA THR A 230 -13.47 17.30 6.00
C THR A 230 -13.01 18.71 6.35
N ASP A 231 -12.53 18.92 7.58
CA ASP A 231 -11.90 20.17 8.02
C ASP A 231 -10.46 20.29 7.45
N GLY A 232 -10.34 20.27 6.13
CA GLY A 232 -9.08 20.28 5.38
C GLY A 232 -8.77 21.62 4.71
N TYR A 233 -7.87 21.57 3.72
CA TYR A 233 -7.56 22.70 2.85
C TYR A 233 -8.81 23.10 2.04
N LYS A 234 -9.11 24.40 2.00
CA LYS A 234 -10.33 24.96 1.37
C LYS A 234 -10.50 24.63 -0.11
N HIS A 235 -9.43 24.19 -0.80
CA HIS A 235 -9.44 23.88 -2.23
C HIS A 235 -8.99 22.44 -2.48
N ASP A 236 -9.94 21.60 -2.90
CA ASP A 236 -9.62 20.30 -3.47
C ASP A 236 -8.98 20.41 -4.87
N PHE A 237 -8.58 19.28 -5.46
CA PHE A 237 -7.94 19.24 -6.76
C PHE A 237 -8.72 19.98 -7.87
N LEU A 238 -10.03 19.77 -7.99
CA LEU A 238 -10.87 20.46 -8.98
C LEU A 238 -11.01 21.95 -8.70
N ALA A 239 -11.06 22.36 -7.43
CA ALA A 239 -11.09 23.76 -7.04
C ALA A 239 -9.77 24.47 -7.41
N ILE A 240 -8.62 23.79 -7.22
CA ILE A 240 -7.30 24.31 -7.64
C ILE A 240 -7.25 24.46 -9.16
N ILE A 241 -7.68 23.44 -9.91
CA ILE A 241 -7.76 23.48 -11.37
C ILE A 241 -8.64 24.65 -11.82
N LYS A 242 -9.84 24.78 -11.26
CA LYS A 242 -10.76 25.89 -11.58
C LYS A 242 -10.13 27.24 -11.29
N ALA A 243 -9.39 27.39 -10.19
CA ALA A 243 -8.72 28.63 -9.85
C ALA A 243 -7.62 28.99 -10.86
N LEU A 244 -6.80 28.02 -11.27
CA LEU A 244 -5.75 28.20 -12.28
C LEU A 244 -6.32 28.65 -13.64
N PHE A 245 -7.40 28.02 -14.09
CA PHE A 245 -8.06 28.40 -15.35
C PHE A 245 -8.85 29.72 -15.26
N ARG A 246 -9.19 30.18 -14.05
CA ARG A 246 -9.87 31.48 -13.85
C ARG A 246 -8.89 32.64 -13.79
N SER A 247 -7.63 32.40 -13.41
CA SER A 247 -6.59 33.44 -13.39
C SER A 247 -6.04 33.80 -14.78
N GLU A 248 -6.35 33.02 -15.83
CA GLU A 248 -5.93 33.34 -17.21
C GLU A 248 -6.94 34.21 -17.99
N ILE A 249 -8.07 34.61 -17.38
CA ILE A 249 -9.16 35.36 -18.05
C ILE A 249 -9.31 36.80 -17.49
N VAL A 250 -8.32 37.35 -16.80
CA VAL A 250 -8.34 38.75 -16.30
C VAL A 250 -7.10 39.50 -16.74
#